data_AF-A0A2V3IYY7-F1
#
_entry.id   AF-A0A2V3IYY7-F1
#
_cell.length_a   1.000
_cell.length_b   1.000
_cell.length_c   1.000
_cell.angle_alpha   90.00
_cell.angle_beta   90.00
_cell.angle_gamma   90.00
#
_symmetry.space_group_name_H-M   'P 1'
#
loop_
_entity.id
_entity.type
_entity.pdbx_description
1 polymer ?
#
loop_
_entity_poly.entity_id
_entity_poly.type
_entity_poly.pdbx_seq_one_letter_code
_entity_poly.pdbx_strand_id
1 'polypeptide(L)'
;MEMLTALIGTKRVLDIGTLTGYSALSFAEGVGGGDEVITLEAEQRAAQVAGKVFTKAAVGDRVKMVDCDTRVEVERMVKREERFDIVFNNADQI
;
A
#
# COMPACT_ATOMS: atom_id res chain seq x y z
N MET A 1 -8.79 -3.83 -7.72
CA MET A 1 -8.83 -2.39 -7.36
C MET A 1 -8.33 -1.52 -8.51
N GLU A 2 -7.45 -2.05 -9.36
CA GLU A 2 -7.00 -1.49 -10.64
C GLU A 2 -8.02 -0.61 -11.39
N MET A 3 -9.19 -1.15 -11.75
CA MET A 3 -10.20 -0.41 -12.52
C MET A 3 -10.65 0.89 -11.83
N LEU A 4 -10.85 0.87 -10.51
CA LEU A 4 -11.24 2.05 -9.74
C LEU A 4 -10.11 3.08 -9.74
N THR A 5 -8.90 2.64 -9.43
CA THR A 5 -7.68 3.45 -9.38
C THR A 5 -7.46 4.18 -10.71
N ALA A 6 -7.58 3.45 -11.83
CA ALA A 6 -7.40 3.98 -13.17
C ALA A 6 -8.50 4.98 -13.57
N LEU A 7 -9.77 4.69 -13.25
CA LEU A 7 -10.89 5.57 -13.56
C LEU A 7 -10.81 6.93 -12.86
N ILE A 8 -10.27 6.97 -11.64
CA ILE A 8 -10.15 8.21 -10.86
C ILE A 8 -8.83 8.94 -11.18
N GLY A 9 -7.88 8.29 -11.86
CA GLY A 9 -6.55 8.87 -12.10
C GLY A 9 -5.73 9.01 -10.81
N THR A 10 -5.82 8.00 -9.95
CA THR A 10 -5.17 7.97 -8.63
C THR A 10 -3.65 7.92 -8.76
N LYS A 11 -2.96 8.73 -7.95
CA LYS A 11 -1.50 8.83 -7.92
C LYS A 11 -0.86 8.31 -6.65
N ARG A 12 -1.59 8.37 -5.53
CA ARG A 12 -1.03 7.97 -4.24
C ARG A 12 -2.05 7.20 -3.41
N VAL A 13 -1.74 5.93 -3.15
CA VAL A 13 -2.58 5.04 -2.35
C VAL A 13 -1.90 4.72 -1.02
N LEU A 14 -2.65 4.77 0.07
CA LEU A 14 -2.28 4.16 1.34
C LEU A 14 -3.10 2.88 1.54
N ASP A 15 -2.44 1.74 1.60
CA ASP A 15 -2.99 0.41 1.87
C ASP A 15 -2.57 -0.01 3.30
N ILE A 16 -3.53 -0.25 4.18
CA ILE A 16 -3.28 -0.60 5.58
C ILE A 16 -3.68 -2.06 5.79
N GLY A 17 -2.70 -2.91 6.09
CA GLY A 17 -2.84 -4.37 6.19
C GLY A 17 -2.46 -5.05 4.87
N THR A 18 -1.18 -5.39 4.70
CA THR A 18 -0.65 -5.91 3.44
C THR A 18 -0.88 -7.41 3.25
N LEU A 19 -0.77 -8.21 4.32
CA LEU A 19 -0.78 -9.67 4.26
C LEU A 19 0.18 -10.23 3.19
N THR A 20 -0.34 -10.79 2.08
CA THR A 20 0.45 -11.31 0.96
C THR A 20 0.68 -10.27 -0.16
N GLY A 21 0.05 -9.10 -0.06
CA GLY A 21 0.26 -7.96 -0.97
C GLY A 21 -0.67 -7.87 -2.17
N TYR A 22 -1.76 -8.66 -2.21
CA TYR A 22 -2.69 -8.65 -3.35
C TYR A 22 -3.37 -7.29 -3.55
N SER A 23 -3.83 -6.65 -2.47
CA SER A 23 -4.44 -5.32 -2.51
C SER A 23 -3.47 -4.28 -3.08
N ALA A 24 -2.27 -4.22 -2.50
CA ALA A 24 -1.21 -3.32 -2.90
C ALA A 24 -0.84 -3.48 -4.39
N LEU A 25 -0.70 -4.73 -4.88
CA LEU A 25 -0.42 -4.98 -6.29
C LEU A 25 -1.57 -4.57 -7.20
N SER A 26 -2.82 -4.87 -6.81
CA SER A 26 -3.96 -4.46 -7.64
C SER A 26 -4.14 -2.94 -7.69
N PHE A 27 -3.72 -2.20 -6.65
CA PHE A 27 -3.59 -0.74 -6.75
C PHE A 27 -2.43 -0.33 -7.67
N ALA A 28 -1.27 -0.99 -7.55
CA ALA A 28 -0.08 -0.69 -8.36
C ALA A 28 -0.29 -0.89 -9.87
N GLU A 29 -1.14 -1.86 -10.25
CA GLU A 29 -1.59 -2.07 -11.63
C GLU A 29 -2.37 -0.86 -12.17
N GLY A 30 -3.16 -0.21 -11.31
CA GLY A 30 -4.04 0.89 -11.71
C GLY A 30 -3.45 2.29 -11.58
N VAL A 31 -2.39 2.48 -10.79
CA VAL A 31 -1.66 3.77 -10.72
C VAL A 31 -0.75 3.95 -11.94
N GLY A 32 -0.48 5.21 -12.30
CA GLY A 32 0.37 5.55 -13.44
C GLY A 32 1.86 5.26 -13.22
N GLY A 33 2.66 5.40 -14.28
CA GLY A 33 4.12 5.33 -14.19
C GLY A 33 4.68 6.53 -13.43
N GLY A 34 5.24 6.31 -12.23
CA GLY A 34 5.75 7.35 -11.33
C GLY A 34 4.87 7.63 -10.12
N ASP A 35 3.71 7.00 -10.06
CA ASP A 35 2.78 7.04 -8.93
C ASP A 35 3.05 5.88 -7.96
N GLU A 36 2.64 6.00 -6.70
CA GLU A 36 3.05 5.06 -5.64
C GLU A 36 1.88 4.48 -4.83
N VAL A 37 2.07 3.23 -4.40
CA VAL A 37 1.25 2.55 -3.40
C VAL A 37 2.10 2.35 -2.16
N ILE A 38 1.74 2.98 -1.05
CA ILE A 38 2.35 2.72 0.26
C ILE A 38 1.51 1.69 0.97
N THR A 39 2.11 0.57 1.39
CA THR A 39 1.41 -0.47 2.13
C THR A 39 2.04 -0.71 3.50
N LEU A 40 1.22 -0.78 4.55
CA LEU A 40 1.64 -0.93 5.94
C LEU A 40 1.29 -2.32 6.46
N GLU A 41 2.25 -3.00 7.08
CA GLU A 41 2.05 -4.31 7.70
C GLU A 41 2.71 -4.35 9.07
N ALA A 42 2.00 -4.85 10.08
CA ALA A 42 2.50 -4.98 11.45
C ALA A 42 3.09 -6.36 11.73
N GLU A 43 2.66 -7.39 11.01
CA GLU A 43 3.20 -8.74 11.14
C GLU A 43 4.42 -8.93 10.23
N GLN A 44 5.60 -8.97 10.83
CA GLN A 44 6.87 -9.02 10.12
C GLN A 44 6.98 -10.17 9.10
N ARG A 45 6.42 -11.35 9.37
CA ARG A 45 6.50 -12.48 8.41
C ARG A 45 5.66 -12.20 7.17
N ALA A 46 4.47 -11.64 7.33
CA ALA A 46 3.61 -11.18 6.25
C ALA A 46 4.33 -10.11 5.42
N ALA A 47 4.93 -9.10 6.08
CA ALA A 47 5.71 -8.08 5.40
C ALA A 47 6.85 -8.68 4.55
N GLN A 48 7.57 -9.67 5.07
CA GLN A 48 8.62 -10.38 4.34
C GLN A 48 8.08 -11.20 3.16
N VAL A 49 6.93 -11.85 3.31
CA VAL A 49 6.27 -12.61 2.24
C VAL A 49 5.84 -11.67 1.13
N ALA A 50 5.13 -10.60 1.46
CA ALA A 50 4.68 -9.61 0.48
C ALA A 50 5.87 -8.90 -0.20
N GLY A 51 6.94 -8.57 0.51
CA GLY A 51 8.15 -8.00 -0.11
C GLY A 51 8.78 -8.91 -1.19
N LYS A 52 8.79 -10.23 -0.96
CA LYS A 52 9.24 -11.21 -1.97
C LYS A 52 8.29 -11.30 -3.16
N VAL A 53 6.98 -11.13 -2.92
CA VAL A 53 5.97 -11.08 -3.98
C VAL A 53 6.19 -9.83 -4.84
N PHE A 54 6.37 -8.66 -4.22
CA PHE A 54 6.58 -7.40 -4.93
C PHE A 54 7.84 -7.42 -5.80
N THR A 55 8.94 -7.99 -5.30
CA THR A 55 10.20 -8.08 -6.08
C THR A 55 10.03 -8.87 -7.39
N LYS A 56 9.03 -9.77 -7.46
CA LYS A 56 8.76 -10.60 -8.64
C LYS A 56 7.64 -10.04 -9.53
N ALA A 57 6.87 -9.09 -9.03
CA ALA A 57 5.71 -8.53 -9.73
C ALA A 57 6.16 -7.46 -10.73
N ALA A 58 5.52 -7.42 -11.91
CA ALA A 58 5.85 -6.46 -12.97
C ALA A 58 5.64 -4.99 -12.57
N VAL A 59 4.78 -4.73 -11.58
CA VAL A 59 4.48 -3.39 -11.04
C VAL A 59 4.95 -3.23 -9.60
N GLY A 60 5.76 -4.16 -9.10
CA GLY A 60 6.18 -4.17 -7.70
C GLY A 60 7.10 -3.01 -7.31
N ASP A 61 7.76 -2.39 -8.29
CA ASP A 61 8.54 -1.16 -8.14
C ASP A 61 7.69 0.05 -7.73
N ARG A 62 6.37 0.01 -7.96
CA ARG A 62 5.41 1.03 -7.54
C ARG A 62 4.90 0.83 -6.11
N VAL A 63 5.27 -0.28 -5.46
CA VAL A 63 4.81 -0.60 -4.10
C VAL A 63 5.92 -0.36 -3.09
N LYS A 64 5.64 0.51 -2.12
CA LYS A 64 6.49 0.77 -0.96
C LYS A 64 5.93 0.05 0.27
N MET A 65 6.57 -1.07 0.61
CA MET A 65 6.29 -1.81 1.84
C MET A 65 6.88 -1.10 3.07
N VAL A 66 6.07 -0.96 4.13
CA VAL A 66 6.51 -0.46 5.43
C VAL A 66 6.12 -1.46 6.53
N ASP A 67 7.10 -2.21 7.02
CA ASP A 67 6.98 -3.05 8.21
C ASP A 67 6.97 -2.15 9.46
N CYS A 68 5.80 -1.97 10.07
CA CYS A 68 5.60 -1.01 11.17
C CYS A 68 4.32 -1.30 11.98
N ASP A 69 4.23 -0.72 13.17
CA ASP A 69 2.93 -0.52 13.82
C ASP A 69 2.11 0.46 12.96
N THR A 70 1.06 -0.07 12.34
CA THR A 70 0.25 0.65 11.35
C THR A 70 -0.41 1.89 11.96
N ARG A 71 -0.87 1.81 13.21
CA ARG A 71 -1.52 2.93 13.89
C ARG A 71 -0.53 4.05 14.18
N VAL A 72 0.62 3.70 14.72
CA VAL A 72 1.69 4.68 15.00
C VAL A 72 2.16 5.35 13.72
N GLU A 73 2.31 4.60 12.63
CA GLU A 73 2.75 5.19 11.36
C GLU A 73 1.68 6.08 10.73
N VAL A 74 0.40 5.70 10.79
CA VAL A 74 -0.71 6.58 10.37
C VAL A 74 -0.73 7.87 11.19
N GLU A 75 -0.58 7.81 12.52
CA GLU A 75 -0.50 9.01 13.36
C GLU A 75 0.68 9.91 12.97
N ARG A 76 1.82 9.34 12.55
CA ARG A 76 2.96 10.11 12.04
C ARG A 76 2.67 10.71 10.67
N MET A 77 2.05 9.98 9.75
CA MET A 77 1.64 10.49 8.44
C MET A 77 0.68 11.67 8.57
N VAL A 78 -0.25 11.62 9.53
CA VAL A 78 -1.16 12.74 9.85
C VAL A 78 -0.36 13.96 10.33
N LYS A 79 0.60 13.77 11.25
CA LYS A 79 1.47 14.87 11.73
C LYS A 79 2.36 15.46 10.63
N ARG A 80 2.74 14.66 9.65
CA ARG A 80 3.48 15.10 8.45
C ARG A 80 2.58 15.72 7.37
N GLU A 81 1.28 15.79 7.62
CA GLU A 81 0.26 16.25 6.68
C GLU A 81 0.32 15.53 5.32
N GLU A 82 0.66 14.26 5.32
CA GLU A 82 0.66 13.47 4.09
C GLU A 82 -0.75 13.39 3.50
N ARG A 83 -0.82 13.31 2.17
CA ARG A 83 -2.06 13.19 1.41
C ARG A 83 -2.03 11.94 0.55
N PHE A 84 -3.20 11.34 0.42
CA PHE A 84 -3.45 10.15 -0.38
C PHE A 84 -4.78 10.35 -1.10
N ASP A 85 -4.86 9.92 -2.35
CA ASP A 85 -6.11 9.97 -3.11
C ASP A 85 -7.05 8.85 -2.66
N ILE A 86 -6.47 7.70 -2.27
CA ILE A 86 -7.17 6.56 -1.71
C ILE A 86 -6.49 6.11 -0.43
N VAL A 87 -7.29 5.88 0.61
CA VAL A 87 -6.89 5.14 1.81
C VAL A 87 -7.75 3.88 1.87
N PHE A 88 -7.10 2.72 1.78
CA PHE A 88 -7.72 1.42 1.91
C PHE A 88 -7.31 0.80 3.24
N ASN A 89 -8.27 0.57 4.12
CA ASN A 89 -8.02 -0.03 5.42
C ASN A 89 -8.61 -1.45 5.46
N ASN A 90 -7.73 -2.44 5.45
CA ASN A 90 -8.06 -3.85 5.58
C ASN A 90 -7.31 -4.49 6.77
N ALA A 91 -6.79 -3.67 7.68
CA ALA A 91 -6.25 -4.13 8.94
C ALA A 91 -7.40 -4.44 9.91
N ASP A 92 -7.19 -5.47 10.73
CA ASP A 92 -8.17 -5.90 11.71
C ASP A 92 -8.42 -4.80 12.75
N GLN A 93 -9.65 -4.69 13.24
CA GLN A 93 -10.04 -3.70 14.24
C GLN A 93 -10.02 -4.34 15.63
N ILE A 94 -8.88 -4.33 16.31
CA ILE A 94 -8.77 -4.79 17.70
C ILE A 94 -8.12 -3.73 18.57
#